data_AF-A0A948U122-F1
#
_entry.id   AF-A0A948U122-F1
#
_cell.length_a   1.000
_cell.length_b   1.000
_cell.length_c   1.000
_cell.angle_alpha   90.00
_cell.angle_beta   90.00
_cell.angle_gamma   90.00
#
_symmetry.space_group_name_H-M   'P 1'
#
loop_
_entity.id
_entity.type
_entity.pdbx_description
1 polymer ?
#
loop_
_entity_poly.entity_id
_entity_poly.type
_entity_poly.pdbx_seq_one_letter_code
_entity_poly.pdbx_strand_id
1 'polypeptide(L)' 'ALNKNCDKAIPCHRVVRGDGRVGGFNLGTRKKIAILKREGVRIEKGKIVK' A
#
# COMPACT_ATOMS: atom_id res chain seq x y z
N ALA A 1 1.83 8.32 -12.41
CA ALA A 1 1.18 7.83 -11.17
C ALA A 1 1.39 6.32 -11.05
N LEU A 2 1.82 5.82 -9.88
CA LEU A 2 2.10 4.39 -9.63
C LEU A 2 0.88 3.46 -9.85
N ASN A 3 -0.30 4.06 -9.97
CA ASN A 3 -1.60 3.44 -10.21
C ASN A 3 -1.71 2.70 -11.56
N LYS A 4 -0.77 2.94 -12.49
CA LYS A 4 -0.72 2.28 -13.81
C LYS A 4 0.19 1.04 -13.85
N ASN A 5 0.91 0.75 -12.76
CA ASN A 5 1.79 -0.41 -12.74
C ASN A 5 0.95 -1.69 -12.59
N CYS A 6 0.91 -2.50 -13.64
CA CYS A 6 0.24 -3.81 -13.67
C CYS A 6 1.23 -4.97 -13.40
N ASP A 7 2.52 -4.67 -13.32
CA ASP A 7 3.54 -5.66 -13.07
C ASP A 7 3.50 -6.11 -11.59
N LYS A 8 3.18 -7.39 -11.38
CA LYS A 8 3.09 -8.02 -10.06
C LYS A 8 4.47 -8.27 -9.43
N ALA A 9 5.53 -8.32 -10.24
CA ALA A 9 6.90 -8.49 -9.75
C ALA A 9 7.41 -7.25 -9.00
N ILE A 10 6.87 -6.08 -9.33
CA ILE A 10 7.24 -4.82 -8.70
C ILE A 10 6.34 -4.59 -7.46
N PRO A 11 6.92 -4.49 -6.25
CA PRO A 11 6.17 -4.34 -4.99
C PRO A 11 5.63 -2.91 -4.81
N CYS A 12 4.76 -2.46 -5.71
CA CYS A 12 4.10 -1.16 -5.69
C CYS A 12 3.18 -0.96 -4.46
N HIS A 13 2.80 -2.03 -3.75
CA HIS A 13 2.11 -1.96 -2.47
C HIS A 13 3.00 -1.43 -1.34
N ARG A 14 4.34 -1.51 -1.45
CA ARG A 14 5.27 -0.96 -0.45
C ARG A 14 5.44 0.55 -0.52
N VAL A 15 5.13 1.16 -1.67
CA VAL A 15 5.23 2.61 -1.84
C VAL A 15 4.03 3.28 -1.16
N VAL A 16 4.31 4.09 -0.16
CA VAL A 16 3.31 4.82 0.63
C VAL A 16 3.57 6.31 0.56
N ARG A 17 2.57 7.11 0.93
CA ARG A 17 2.73 8.56 0.90
C ARG A 17 3.62 9.00 2.06
N GLY A 18 4.37 10.09 1.89
CA GLY A 18 5.25 10.64 2.92
C GLY A 18 4.51 11.09 4.20
N ASP A 19 3.20 11.34 4.11
CA ASP A 19 2.32 11.61 5.27
C ASP A 19 1.88 10.34 6.03
N GLY A 20 2.44 9.18 5.68
CA GLY A 20 2.13 7.88 6.27
C GLY A 20 0.79 7.29 5.81
N ARG A 21 0.04 7.96 4.93
CA ARG A 21 -1.23 7.43 4.41
C ARG A 21 -1.00 6.37 3.34
N VAL A 22 -1.87 5.36 3.31
CA VAL A 22 -1.90 4.38 2.23
C VAL A 22 -2.45 5.07 0.97
N GLY A 23 -1.55 5.32 0.01
CA GLY A 23 -1.90 5.92 -1.28
C GLY A 23 -2.66 4.95 -2.20
N GLY A 24 -2.95 5.42 -3.41
CA GLY A 24 -3.62 4.61 -4.43
C GLY A 24 -2.92 3.29 -4.72
N PHE A 25 -3.71 2.28 -5.07
CA PHE A 25 -3.24 0.97 -5.51
C PHE A 25 -4.09 0.53 -6.69
N ASN A 26 -3.45 -0.06 -7.70
CA ASN A 26 -4.14 -0.52 -8.91
C ASN A 26 -5.25 -1.55 -8.58
N LEU A 27 -4.99 -2.44 -7.61
CA LEU A 27 -5.99 -3.41 -7.13
C LEU A 27 -6.90 -2.87 -6.01
N GLY A 28 -6.81 -1.58 -5.71
CA GLY A 28 -7.57 -0.91 -4.65
C GLY A 28 -6.86 -0.90 -3.29
N THR A 29 -7.05 0.20 -2.55
CA THR A 29 -6.38 0.47 -1.27
C THR A 29 -6.60 -0.64 -0.24
N ARG A 30 -7.77 -1.29 -0.24
CA ARG A 30 -8.06 -2.43 0.67
C ARG A 30 -7.10 -3.60 0.48
N LYS A 31 -6.82 -4.00 -0.78
CA LYS A 31 -5.87 -5.08 -1.08
C LYS A 31 -4.44 -4.68 -0.69
N LYS A 32 -4.06 -3.42 -0.93
CA LYS A 32 -2.76 -2.88 -0.48
C LYS A 32 -2.60 -3.00 1.03
N ILE A 33 -3.62 -2.62 1.80
CA ILE A 33 -3.62 -2.75 3.26
C ILE A 33 -3.49 -4.21 3.68
N ALA A 34 -4.22 -5.14 3.03
CA ALA A 34 -4.13 -6.56 3.36
C ALA A 34 -2.73 -7.14 3.11
N ILE A 35 -2.09 -6.78 2.00
CA ILE A 35 -0.72 -7.21 1.68
C ILE A 35 0.27 -6.63 2.68
N LEU A 36 0.21 -5.32 2.93
CA LEU A 36 1.08 -4.65 3.90
C LEU A 36 0.93 -5.23 5.31
N LYS A 37 -0.30 -5.54 5.74
CA LYS A 37 -0.55 -6.22 7.03
C LYS A 37 0.07 -7.62 7.07
N ARG A 38 0.03 -8.38 5.96
CA ARG A 38 0.71 -9.68 5.85
C ARG A 38 2.23 -9.56 5.87
N GLU A 39 2.77 -8.45 5.36
CA GLU A 39 4.20 -8.12 5.46
C GLU A 39 4.61 -7.62 6.86
N GLY A 40 3.67 -7.51 7.82
CA GLY A 40 3.95 -7.06 9.19
C GLY A 40 3.82 -5.55 9.40
N VAL A 41 3.33 -4.81 8.41
CA VAL A 41 3.09 -3.36 8.55
C VAL A 41 1.80 -3.12 9.32
N ARG A 42 1.89 -2.40 10.44
CA ARG A 42 0.71 -1.98 11.21
C ARG A 42 0.04 -0.79 10.52
N ILE A 43 -1.25 -0.92 10.23
CA ILE A 43 -2.05 0.10 9.55
C ILE A 43 -3.32 0.36 10.36
N GLU A 44 -3.50 1.60 10.78
CA GLU A 44 -4.67 2.08 11.52
C GLU A 44 -5.35 3.24 10.78
N LYS A 45 -6.67 3.16 10.61
CA LYS A 45 -7.47 4.19 9.90
C LYS A 45 -6.90 4.60 8.53
N GLY A 46 -6.20 3.70 7.83
CA GLY A 46 -5.57 3.98 6.53
C GLY A 46 -4.21 4.70 6.59
N LYS A 47 -3.60 4.79 7.78
CA LYS A 47 -2.24 5.27 8.02
C LYS A 47 -1.36 4.16 8.54
N ILE A 48 -0.10 4.14 8.11
CA ILE A 48 0.91 3.29 8.72
C ILE A 48 1.22 3.84 10.10
N VAL A 49 1.11 2.99 11.11
CA VAL A 49 1.55 3.26 12.47
C VAL A 49 2.83 2.44 12.70
N LYS A 50 3.86 3.08 13.24
CA LYS A 50 5.15 2.46 13.49
C LYS A 50 5.18 1.91 14.92
#